data_AF-A0A0L1KT14-F1
#
_entry.id   AF-A0A0L1KT14-F1
#
_cell.length_a   1.000
_cell.length_b   1.000
_cell.length_c   1.000
_cell.angle_alpha   90.00
_cell.angle_beta   90.00
_cell.angle_gamma   90.00
#
_symmetry.space_group_name_H-M   'P 1'
#
loop_
_entity.id
_entity.type
_entity.pdbx_description
1 polymer ?
#
loop_
_entity_poly.entity_id
_entity_poly.type
_entity_poly.pdbx_seq_one_letter_code
_entity_poly.pdbx_strand_id
1 'polypeptide(L)'
;MEMVIDGMRNKQEICGDPNAPKDIEEWKGVGIEDGEVVEIEWGNSSLTGSLCLAWLPFSVRKFVVTSNRLTGTLDWASLPTSLKKLNIGANSFTADPMEGHLFVVGWTSTPS
;
A
#
# COMPACT_ATOMS: atom_id res chain seq x y z
N MET A 1 15.18 -2.27 5.95
CA MET A 1 13.95 -1.82 6.64
C MET A 1 12.94 -1.59 5.54
N GLU A 2 11.92 -2.43 5.47
CA GLU A 2 10.94 -2.40 4.38
C GLU A 2 9.87 -1.36 4.72
N MET A 3 9.49 -0.54 3.74
CA MET A 3 8.64 0.64 3.91
C MET A 3 7.44 0.57 2.97
N VAL A 4 6.29 1.09 3.41
CA VAL A 4 5.07 1.17 2.59
C VAL A 4 5.26 1.89 1.25
N ILE A 5 6.24 2.81 1.18
CA ILE A 5 6.57 3.58 -0.03
C ILE A 5 7.70 2.98 -0.87
N ASP A 6 8.22 1.80 -0.55
CA ASP A 6 9.44 1.30 -1.20
C ASP A 6 9.25 1.05 -2.71
N GLY A 7 8.09 0.51 -3.10
CA GLY A 7 7.69 0.34 -4.49
C GLY A 7 7.29 1.63 -5.22
N MET A 8 7.18 2.76 -4.52
CA MET A 8 6.78 4.05 -5.11
C MET A 8 7.98 4.74 -5.77
N ARG A 9 7.77 5.21 -7.01
CA ARG A 9 8.85 5.83 -7.81
C ARG A 9 9.07 7.31 -7.50
N ASN A 10 8.02 8.00 -7.09
CA ASN A 10 8.07 9.43 -6.75
C ASN A 10 7.73 9.68 -5.27
N LYS A 11 8.27 8.83 -4.39
CA LYS A 11 8.04 8.89 -2.95
C LYS A 11 8.50 10.18 -2.27
N GLN A 12 9.37 10.96 -2.93
CA GLN A 12 9.79 12.28 -2.48
C GLN A 12 8.64 13.28 -2.28
N GLU A 13 7.51 13.09 -2.98
CA GLU A 13 6.30 13.91 -2.80
C GLU A 13 5.69 13.76 -1.39
N ILE A 14 6.02 12.68 -0.70
CA ILE A 14 5.52 12.32 0.64
C ILE A 14 6.63 12.45 1.69
N CYS A 15 7.75 11.77 1.47
CA CYS A 15 8.80 11.59 2.48
C CYS A 15 9.91 12.65 2.42
N GLY A 16 9.88 13.55 1.43
CA GLY A 16 10.96 14.51 1.21
C GLY A 16 12.15 13.85 0.50
N ASP A 17 13.32 13.80 1.15
CA ASP A 17 14.50 13.19 0.53
C ASP A 17 14.40 11.65 0.54
N PRO A 18 14.37 10.99 -0.63
CA PRO A 18 14.28 9.53 -0.70
C PRO A 18 15.56 8.81 -0.27
N ASN A 19 16.71 9.50 -0.20
CA ASN A 19 18.00 8.92 0.25
C ASN A 19 18.21 9.06 1.76
N ALA A 20 17.43 9.92 2.40
CA ALA A 20 17.37 10.10 3.85
C ALA A 20 15.89 10.18 4.27
N PRO A 21 15.14 9.07 4.11
CA PRO A 21 13.72 9.09 4.42
C PRO A 21 13.56 9.41 5.90
N LYS A 22 12.80 10.47 6.19
CA LYS A 22 12.38 10.80 7.55
C LYS A 22 11.56 9.65 8.14
N ASP A 23 11.42 9.62 9.45
CA ASP A 23 10.46 8.73 10.09
C ASP A 23 9.06 8.96 9.50
N ILE A 24 8.27 7.89 9.39
CA ILE A 24 6.93 7.93 8.77
C ILE A 24 6.03 8.99 9.44
N GLU A 25 6.29 9.30 10.70
CA GLU A 25 5.63 10.34 11.49
C GLU A 25 5.81 11.75 10.90
N GLU A 26 6.90 12.01 10.18
CA GLU A 26 7.15 13.31 9.56
C GLU A 26 6.65 13.41 8.12
N TRP A 27 6.10 12.33 7.56
CA TRP A 27 5.66 12.32 6.17
C TRP A 27 4.41 13.14 5.99
N LYS A 28 4.29 13.78 4.82
CA LYS A 28 3.11 14.57 4.49
C LYS A 28 1.87 13.67 4.46
N GLY A 29 0.80 14.13 5.10
CA GLY A 29 -0.50 13.43 5.11
C GLY A 29 -0.56 12.25 6.08
N VAL A 30 0.39 12.14 7.02
CA VAL A 30 0.34 11.15 8.10
C VAL A 30 -0.28 11.78 9.36
N GLY A 31 -1.30 11.10 9.90
CA GLY A 31 -1.94 11.43 11.16
C GLY A 31 -1.46 10.49 12.27
N ILE A 32 -1.07 11.07 13.41
CA ILE A 32 -0.53 10.36 14.56
C ILE A 32 -1.44 10.56 15.76
N GLU A 33 -1.70 9.50 16.50
CA GLU A 33 -2.34 9.54 17.82
C GLU A 33 -1.50 8.70 18.78
N ASP A 34 -1.23 9.24 19.98
CA ASP A 34 -0.45 8.56 21.03
C ASP A 34 0.93 8.00 20.56
N GLY A 35 1.54 8.67 19.58
CA GLY A 35 2.83 8.25 19.00
C GLY A 35 2.72 7.13 17.97
N GLU A 36 1.51 6.75 17.54
CA GLU A 36 1.29 5.75 16.51
C GLU A 36 0.65 6.35 15.25
N VAL A 37 1.05 5.84 14.08
CA VAL A 37 0.46 6.25 12.80
C VAL A 37 -0.92 5.61 12.63
N VAL A 38 -1.95 6.45 12.62
CA VAL A 38 -3.35 5.99 12.61
C VAL A 38 -4.08 6.35 11.32
N GLU A 39 -3.63 7.40 10.63
CA GLU A 39 -4.22 7.84 9.37
C GLU A 39 -3.12 8.14 8.34
N ILE A 40 -3.37 7.79 7.08
CA ILE A 40 -2.52 8.13 5.95
C ILE A 40 -3.42 8.64 4.81
N GLU A 41 -3.17 9.87 4.37
CA GLU A 41 -3.88 10.54 3.29
C GLU A 41 -2.91 11.04 2.21
N TRP A 42 -2.73 10.24 1.16
CA TRP A 42 -1.93 10.59 -0.01
C TRP A 42 -2.77 10.66 -1.29
N GLY A 43 -4.04 11.01 -1.17
CA GLY A 43 -4.91 11.19 -2.33
C GLY A 43 -4.48 12.38 -3.20
N ASN A 44 -4.61 12.27 -4.52
CA ASN A 44 -4.23 13.31 -5.48
C ASN A 44 -2.76 13.77 -5.42
N SER A 45 -1.84 12.90 -4.99
CA SER A 45 -0.41 13.21 -4.86
C SER A 45 0.43 12.82 -6.10
N SER A 46 -0.22 12.51 -7.22
CA SER A 46 0.44 12.05 -8.46
C SER A 46 1.40 10.87 -8.27
N LEU A 47 1.15 10.01 -7.28
CA LEU A 47 2.02 8.87 -6.96
C LEU A 47 2.01 7.83 -8.06
N THR A 48 3.16 7.21 -8.30
CA THR A 48 3.43 6.19 -9.32
C THR A 48 4.27 5.06 -8.73
N GLY A 49 4.25 3.89 -9.38
CA GLY A 49 4.94 2.69 -8.89
C GLY A 49 3.95 1.71 -8.27
N SER A 50 4.38 0.95 -7.28
CA SER A 50 3.55 -0.03 -6.57
C SER A 50 3.41 0.31 -5.09
N LEU A 51 2.39 -0.28 -4.48
CA LEU A 51 2.08 -0.14 -3.06
C LEU A 51 2.10 -1.53 -2.43
N CYS A 52 2.81 -1.67 -1.31
CA CYS A 52 2.80 -2.91 -0.53
C CYS A 52 2.04 -2.68 0.78
N LEU A 53 0.86 -3.29 0.89
CA LEU A 53 -0.02 -3.13 2.04
C LEU A 53 0.49 -3.81 3.30
N ALA A 54 1.33 -4.85 3.16
CA ALA A 54 1.94 -5.56 4.29
C ALA A 54 2.85 -4.68 5.15
N TRP A 55 3.34 -3.57 4.59
CA TRP A 55 4.18 -2.61 5.29
C TRP A 55 3.40 -1.44 5.91
N LEU A 56 2.07 -1.49 5.91
CA LEU A 56 1.28 -0.53 6.65
C LEU A 56 1.46 -0.75 8.16
N PRO A 57 1.66 0.31 8.95
CA PRO A 57 1.66 0.19 10.40
C PRO A 57 0.35 -0.44 10.89
N PHE A 58 0.45 -1.34 11.86
CA PHE A 58 -0.68 -2.13 12.34
C PHE A 58 -1.78 -1.27 12.99
N SER A 59 -1.44 -0.08 13.47
CA SER A 59 -2.31 0.91 14.09
C SER A 59 -3.12 1.75 13.08
N VAL A 60 -2.85 1.64 11.76
CA VAL A 60 -3.55 2.41 10.74
C VAL A 60 -5.02 2.03 10.64
N ARG A 61 -5.88 2.99 10.92
CA ARG A 61 -7.34 2.87 10.85
C ARG A 61 -7.92 3.42 9.55
N LYS A 62 -7.21 4.35 8.90
CA LYS A 62 -7.65 4.99 7.67
C LYS A 62 -6.50 5.14 6.69
N PHE A 63 -6.67 4.57 5.50
CA PHE A 63 -5.68 4.64 4.43
C PHE A 63 -6.33 5.12 3.12
N VAL A 64 -5.89 6.27 2.62
CA VAL A 64 -6.42 6.93 1.43
C VAL A 64 -5.30 7.24 0.46
N VAL A 65 -5.33 6.61 -0.72
CA VAL A 65 -4.42 6.87 -1.85
C VAL A 65 -5.17 7.06 -3.17
N THR A 66 -6.42 7.53 -3.07
CA THR A 66 -7.30 7.75 -4.23
C THR A 66 -6.72 8.74 -5.23
N SER A 67 -7.05 8.57 -6.51
CA SER A 67 -6.72 9.52 -7.57
C SER A 67 -5.20 9.70 -7.75
N ASN A 68 -4.49 8.57 -7.85
CA ASN A 68 -3.06 8.52 -8.17
C ASN A 68 -2.86 7.67 -9.43
N ARG A 69 -1.60 7.33 -9.74
CA ARG A 69 -1.19 6.47 -10.86
C ARG A 69 -0.45 5.23 -10.34
N LEU A 70 -0.85 4.74 -9.17
CA LEU A 70 -0.30 3.51 -8.58
C LEU A 70 -0.71 2.31 -9.44
N THR A 71 0.18 1.33 -9.53
CA THR A 71 0.09 0.14 -10.37
C THR A 71 0.45 -1.11 -9.59
N GLY A 72 0.27 -2.28 -10.21
CA GLY A 72 0.60 -3.57 -9.61
C GLY A 72 -0.60 -4.22 -8.92
N THR A 73 -0.34 -5.37 -8.30
CA THR A 73 -1.31 -6.12 -7.50
C THR A 73 -1.24 -5.71 -6.04
N LEU A 74 -2.33 -5.91 -5.31
CA LEU A 74 -2.43 -5.63 -3.89
C LEU A 74 -2.68 -6.95 -3.15
N ASP A 75 -1.86 -7.22 -2.15
CA ASP A 75 -2.12 -8.32 -1.22
C ASP A 75 -3.13 -7.87 -0.16
N TRP A 76 -4.35 -8.38 -0.29
CA TRP A 76 -5.46 -8.08 0.61
C TRP A 76 -5.39 -8.82 1.95
N ALA A 77 -4.62 -9.91 2.03
CA ALA A 77 -4.48 -10.70 3.25
C ALA A 77 -3.63 -9.96 4.30
N SER A 78 -2.76 -9.07 3.85
CA SER A 78 -1.82 -8.32 4.70
C SER A 78 -2.34 -6.97 5.20
N LEU A 79 -3.66 -6.72 5.10
CA LEU A 79 -4.24 -5.49 5.63
C LEU A 79 -4.19 -5.46 7.18
N PRO A 80 -3.89 -4.29 7.79
CA PRO A 80 -3.97 -4.13 9.23
C PRO A 80 -5.36 -4.47 9.76
N THR A 81 -5.46 -5.23 10.86
CA THR A 81 -6.77 -5.57 11.44
C THR A 81 -7.50 -4.37 12.04
N SER A 82 -6.77 -3.30 12.34
CA SER A 82 -7.34 -2.04 12.84
C SER A 82 -7.97 -1.18 11.74
N LEU A 83 -7.76 -1.52 10.46
CA LEU A 83 -8.21 -0.73 9.32
C LEU A 83 -9.73 -0.68 9.25
N LYS A 84 -10.28 0.53 9.30
CA LYS A 84 -11.72 0.82 9.22
C LYS A 84 -12.13 1.44 7.89
N LYS A 85 -11.19 2.16 7.23
CA LYS A 85 -11.46 2.87 5.98
C LYS A 85 -10.29 2.71 5.01
N LEU A 86 -10.60 2.17 3.85
CA LEU A 86 -9.67 2.01 2.72
C LEU A 86 -10.25 2.72 1.50
N ASN A 87 -9.51 3.67 0.92
CA ASN A 87 -9.85 4.26 -0.36
C ASN A 87 -8.64 4.30 -1.29
N ILE A 88 -8.67 3.43 -2.30
CA ILE A 88 -7.62 3.28 -3.30
C ILE A 88 -8.11 3.56 -4.73
N GLY A 89 -9.32 4.12 -4.86
CA GLY A 89 -9.98 4.33 -6.15
C GLY A 89 -9.21 5.26 -7.08
N ALA A 90 -9.58 5.26 -8.37
CA ALA A 90 -8.91 6.08 -9.38
C ALA A 90 -7.37 5.91 -9.38
N ASN A 91 -6.95 4.65 -9.48
CA ASN A 91 -5.57 4.21 -9.70
C ASN A 91 -5.55 3.19 -10.84
N SER A 92 -4.37 2.67 -11.17
CA SER A 92 -4.14 1.69 -12.23
C SER A 92 -3.73 0.32 -11.67
N PHE A 93 -4.29 -0.07 -10.52
CA PHE A 93 -4.06 -1.39 -9.94
C PHE A 93 -4.62 -2.50 -10.86
N THR A 94 -3.95 -3.65 -10.83
CA THR A 94 -4.32 -4.84 -11.58
C THR A 94 -4.62 -5.98 -10.63
N ALA A 95 -5.43 -6.94 -11.04
CA ALA A 95 -5.61 -8.20 -10.33
C ALA A 95 -5.04 -9.32 -11.18
N ASP A 96 -4.49 -10.35 -10.54
CA ASP A 96 -4.21 -11.62 -11.21
C ASP A 96 -5.48 -12.49 -11.14
N PRO A 97 -6.19 -12.72 -12.25
CA PRO A 97 -7.40 -13.53 -12.25
C PRO A 97 -7.14 -15.01 -11.92
N MET A 98 -5.89 -15.48 -12.00
CA MET A 98 -5.53 -16.87 -11.72
C MET A 98 -5.27 -17.15 -10.24
N GLU A 99 -5.03 -16.13 -9.42
CA GLU A 99 -4.71 -16.33 -8.00
C GLU A 99 -5.87 -17.03 -7.25
N GLY A 100 -7.12 -16.69 -7.57
CA GLY A 100 -8.29 -17.41 -7.06
C GLY A 100 -8.56 -18.75 -7.77
N HIS A 101 -8.17 -18.89 -9.04
CA HIS A 101 -8.45 -20.08 -9.84
C HIS A 101 -7.56 -21.26 -9.44
N LEU A 102 -6.31 -21.00 -9.04
CA LEU A 102 -5.35 -22.01 -8.57
C LEU A 102 -5.80 -22.70 -7.27
N PHE A 103 -6.58 -22.01 -6.42
CA PHE A 103 -7.18 -22.64 -5.23
C PHE A 103 -8.37 -23.56 -5.55
N VAL A 104 -9.07 -23.32 -6.68
CA VAL A 104 -10.25 -24.11 -7.07
C VAL A 104 -9.86 -25.42 -7.73
N VAL A 105 -8.79 -25.45 -8.52
CA VAL A 105 -8.46 -26.64 -9.33
C VAL A 105 -7.61 -27.66 -8.60
N GLY A 106 -6.99 -27.31 -7.46
CA GLY A 106 -6.09 -28.21 -6.74
C GLY A 106 -4.84 -28.53 -7.58
N TRP A 107 -3.66 -28.44 -6.97
CA TRP A 107 -2.44 -28.80 -7.67
C TRP A 107 -2.44 -30.30 -8.02
N THR A 108 -2.69 -30.66 -9.28
CA THR A 108 -2.32 -31.96 -9.87
C THR A 108 -1.81 -31.80 -11.30
N SER A 109 -0.90 -30.86 -11.54
CA SER A 109 -0.04 -30.99 -12.71
C SER A 109 1.12 -31.91 -12.33
N THR A 110 0.92 -33.22 -12.45
CA THR A 110 2.05 -34.14 -12.64
C THR A 110 2.63 -33.88 -14.03
N PRO A 111 3.96 -33.72 -14.18
CA PRO A 111 4.58 -33.58 -15.50
C PRO A 111 4.54 -34.93 -16.22
N SER A 112 4.21 -34.91 -17.51
CA SER A 112 4.52 -35.98 -18.46
C SER A 112 5.96 -35.87 -18.96
#